data_AF-A0A920PM50-F1
#
_entry.id   AF-A0A920PM50-F1
#
_cell.length_a   1.000
_cell.length_b   1.000
_cell.length_c   1.000
_cell.angle_alpha   90.00
_cell.angle_beta   90.00
_cell.angle_gamma   90.00
#
_symmetry.space_group_name_H-M   'P 1'
#
loop_
_entity.id
_entity.type
_entity.pdbx_description
1 polymer ?
#
loop_
_entity_poly.entity_id
_entity_poly.type
_entity_poly.pdbx_seq_one_letter_code
_entity_poly.pdbx_strand_id
1 'polypeptide(L)'
;MERFLVHETGIHFIDTYRYLFGDIKRVYAALRRLNSAIVGEDAGTVLFEFGDGIRGLWDANRLVDHDSPDTRLTMGEMLIEGPESVLRLDGAGPLFIGPPW
;
A
#
# COMPACT_ATOMS: atom_id res chain seq x y z
N MET A 1 16.31 13.87 -1.54
CA MET A 1 15.13 14.34 -2.30
C MET A 1 14.09 14.85 -1.30
N GLU A 2 13.41 15.96 -1.58
CA GLU A 2 12.44 16.58 -0.66
C GLU A 2 11.13 15.80 -0.53
N ARG A 3 10.71 15.09 -1.59
CA ARG A 3 9.57 14.17 -1.61
C ARG A 3 10.11 12.80 -1.95
N PHE A 4 10.04 11.84 -1.03
CA PHE A 4 10.74 10.57 -1.20
C PHE A 4 9.78 9.38 -1.28
N LEU A 5 9.24 8.89 -0.15
CA LEU A 5 8.40 7.70 -0.11
C LEU A 5 7.28 7.72 -1.17
N VAL A 6 6.45 8.77 -1.19
CA VAL A 6 5.25 8.79 -2.05
C VAL A 6 5.64 8.95 -3.51
N HIS A 7 6.61 9.82 -3.80
CA HIS A 7 6.98 10.18 -5.17
C HIS A 7 7.79 9.07 -5.85
N GLU A 8 8.72 8.45 -5.13
CA GLU A 8 9.66 7.49 -5.72
C GLU A 8 9.15 6.05 -5.65
N THR A 9 8.64 5.61 -4.50
CA THR A 9 8.15 4.24 -4.34
C THR A 9 6.61 4.17 -4.42
N GLY A 10 5.92 5.09 -3.75
CA GLY A 10 4.48 5.07 -3.58
C GLY A 10 3.68 5.23 -4.85
N ILE A 11 4.25 5.88 -5.86
CA ILE A 11 3.60 6.07 -7.16
C ILE A 11 3.21 4.73 -7.80
N HIS A 12 4.02 3.68 -7.62
CA HIS A 12 3.73 2.34 -8.14
C HIS A 12 2.54 1.69 -7.42
N PHE A 13 2.43 1.87 -6.10
CA PHE A 13 1.28 1.39 -5.34
C PHE A 13 0.02 2.18 -5.70
N ILE A 14 0.11 3.50 -5.81
CA ILE A 14 -1.00 4.36 -6.24
C ILE A 14 -1.51 3.93 -7.62
N ASP A 15 -0.60 3.59 -8.55
CA ASP A 15 -0.98 3.09 -9.86
C ASP A 15 -1.68 1.72 -9.79
N THR A 16 -1.18 0.78 -8.96
CA THR A 16 -1.85 -0.50 -8.70
C THR A 16 -3.25 -0.31 -8.13
N TYR A 17 -3.41 0.59 -7.16
CA TYR A 17 -4.72 0.95 -6.61
C TYR A 17 -5.68 1.46 -7.68
N ARG A 18 -5.20 2.33 -8.58
CA ARG A 18 -6.00 2.86 -9.69
C ARG A 18 -6.33 1.80 -10.73
N TYR A 19 -5.39 0.90 -11.02
CA TYR A 19 -5.61 -0.22 -11.91
C TYR A 19 -6.73 -1.15 -11.40
N LEU A 20 -6.75 -1.42 -10.08
CA LEU A 20 -7.73 -2.33 -9.47
C LEU A 20 -9.10 -1.68 -9.23
N PHE A 21 -9.15 -0.41 -8.80
CA PHE A 21 -10.38 0.21 -8.29
C PHE A 21 -10.80 1.49 -9.06
N GLY A 22 -10.10 1.85 -10.13
CA GLY A 22 -10.36 3.04 -10.93
C GLY A 22 -9.79 4.32 -10.33
N ASP A 23 -10.27 5.47 -10.80
CA ASP A 23 -9.71 6.76 -10.40
C ASP A 23 -10.01 7.12 -8.93
N ILE A 24 -8.96 7.48 -8.20
CA ILE A 24 -9.03 8.02 -6.84
C ILE A 24 -9.78 9.36 -6.84
N LYS A 25 -10.77 9.49 -5.96
CA LYS A 25 -11.61 10.70 -5.81
C LYS A 25 -11.20 11.58 -4.65
N ARG A 26 -10.74 10.98 -3.55
CA ARG A 26 -10.25 11.70 -2.36
C ARG A 26 -9.05 10.99 -1.77
N VAL A 27 -8.17 11.77 -1.14
CA VAL A 27 -6.96 11.29 -0.48
C VAL A 27 -6.84 11.96 0.88
N TYR A 28 -6.56 11.16 1.91
CA TYR A 28 -6.01 11.63 3.17
C TYR A 28 -4.64 10.99 3.37
N ALA A 29 -3.62 11.79 3.70
CA ALA A 29 -2.26 11.29 3.89
C ALA A 29 -1.66 11.85 5.19
N ALA A 30 -1.12 10.96 6.01
CA ALA A 30 -0.34 11.29 7.19
C ALA A 30 1.09 10.78 6.99
N LEU A 31 1.98 11.68 6.56
CA LEU A 31 3.36 11.37 6.18
C LEU A 31 4.34 11.81 7.27
N ARG A 32 5.43 11.07 7.43
CA ARG A 32 6.46 11.29 8.45
C ARG A 32 7.84 11.04 7.86
N ARG A 33 8.82 11.77 8.39
CA ARG A 33 10.23 11.44 8.22
C ARG A 33 10.76 10.89 9.54
N LEU A 34 11.22 9.65 9.52
CA LEU A 34 11.80 8.97 10.66
C LEU A 34 13.33 8.86 10.54
N ASN A 35 13.88 8.70 9.33
CA ASN A 35 15.31 8.65 9.07
C ASN A 35 15.91 10.06 9.02
N SER A 36 16.82 10.36 9.95
CA SER A 36 17.50 11.65 10.05
C SER A 36 18.51 11.91 8.94
N ALA A 37 18.93 10.88 8.18
CA ALA A 37 19.89 11.00 7.08
C ALA A 37 19.26 11.48 5.75
N ILE A 38 17.94 11.60 5.67
CA ILE A 38 17.23 12.05 4.46
C ILE A 38 16.40 13.32 4.72
N VAL A 39 15.88 13.91 3.65
CA VAL A 39 15.07 15.15 3.72
C VAL A 39 13.57 14.86 3.62
N GLY A 40 13.17 14.00 2.68
CA GLY A 40 11.78 13.64 2.46
C GLY A 40 11.22 12.62 3.46
N GLU A 41 9.92 12.39 3.34
CA GLU A 41 9.17 11.40 4.10
C GLU A 41 9.57 9.96 3.71
N ASP A 42 9.60 9.06 4.69
CA ASP A 42 9.99 7.65 4.55
C ASP A 42 9.00 6.68 5.22
N ALA A 43 8.01 7.21 5.92
CA ALA A 43 6.89 6.45 6.46
C ALA A 43 5.59 7.24 6.33
N GLY A 44 4.47 6.54 6.23
CA GLY A 44 3.18 7.19 6.23
C GLY A 44 2.02 6.26 5.94
N THR A 45 0.84 6.77 6.24
CA THR A 45 -0.43 6.11 5.96
C THR A 45 -1.25 6.98 5.02
N VAL A 46 -1.72 6.39 3.92
CA VAL A 46 -2.52 7.06 2.90
C VAL A 46 -3.84 6.31 2.74
N LEU A 47 -4.95 7.02 2.94
CA LEU A 47 -6.30 6.53 2.70
C LEU A 47 -6.79 7.09 1.36
N PHE A 48 -7.21 6.20 0.48
CA PHE A 48 -7.83 6.49 -0.79
C PHE A 48 -9.34 6.25 -0.72
N GLU A 49 -10.11 7.13 -1.35
CA GLU A 49 -11.52 6.88 -1.64
C GLU A 49 -11.74 6.88 -3.16
N PHE A 50 -12.44 5.87 -3.66
CA PHE A 50 -12.75 5.66 -5.07
C PHE A 50 -14.25 5.88 -5.34
N GLY A 51 -14.72 5.48 -6.54
CA GLY A 51 -16.14 5.36 -6.83
C GLY A 51 -16.82 4.29 -5.97
N ASP A 52 -18.15 4.35 -5.89
CA ASP A 52 -19.01 3.31 -5.30
C ASP A 52 -18.68 2.91 -3.85
N GLY A 53 -18.05 3.81 -3.09
CA GLY A 53 -17.75 3.61 -1.68
C GLY A 53 -16.50 2.78 -1.37
N ILE A 54 -15.75 2.35 -2.39
CA ILE A 54 -14.51 1.60 -2.22
C ILE A 54 -13.45 2.47 -1.53
N ARG A 55 -12.72 1.87 -0.59
CA ARG A 55 -11.61 2.51 0.14
C ARG A 55 -10.36 1.66 0.05
N GLY A 56 -9.20 2.31 -0.04
CA GLY A 56 -7.89 1.67 -0.03
C GLY A 56 -7.00 2.26 1.05
N LEU A 57 -6.22 1.43 1.72
CA LEU A 57 -5.26 1.84 2.75
C LEU A 57 -3.85 1.44 2.32
N TRP A 58 -2.99 2.43 2.11
CA TRP A 58 -1.57 2.18 1.94
C TRP A 58 -0.82 2.59 3.21
N ASP A 59 -0.33 1.60 3.94
CA ASP A 59 0.56 1.78 5.09
C ASP A 59 1.97 1.39 4.68
N ALA A 60 2.89 2.34 4.73
CA ALA A 60 4.21 2.17 4.16
C ALA A 60 5.29 2.74 5.08
N ASN A 61 6.40 2.02 5.17
CA ASN A 61 7.55 2.40 5.96
C ASN A 61 8.84 1.84 5.31
N ARG A 62 9.82 2.71 5.06
CA ARG A 62 11.10 2.36 4.41
C ARG A 62 12.24 2.12 5.40
N LEU A 63 12.00 2.24 6.71
CA LEU A 63 13.00 1.97 7.77
C LEU A 63 12.90 0.57 8.35
N VAL A 64 11.72 -0.05 8.28
CA VAL A 64 11.49 -1.39 8.80
C VAL A 64 11.48 -2.37 7.63
N ASP A 65 12.14 -3.51 7.82
CA ASP A 65 12.15 -4.56 6.82
C ASP A 65 10.85 -5.37 6.87
N HIS A 66 10.57 -6.11 5.81
CA HIS A 66 9.44 -7.02 5.76
C HIS A 66 9.82 -8.37 6.37
N ASP A 67 8.91 -8.99 7.12
CA ASP A 67 9.10 -10.33 7.71
C ASP A 67 9.01 -11.47 6.67
N SER A 68 9.30 -11.17 5.39
CA SER A 68 9.23 -12.17 4.32
C SER A 68 10.55 -12.93 4.22
N PRO A 69 10.53 -14.26 3.97
CA PRO A 69 11.75 -15.03 3.72
C PRO A 69 12.48 -14.61 2.42
N ASP A 70 11.78 -14.03 1.45
CA ASP A 70 12.36 -13.45 0.24
C ASP A 70 11.60 -12.18 -0.18
N THR A 71 12.19 -11.03 0.14
CA THR A 71 11.67 -9.69 -0.17
C THR A 71 11.71 -9.33 -1.65
N ARG A 72 12.26 -10.22 -2.51
CA ARG A 72 12.22 -10.06 -3.97
C ARG A 72 10.91 -10.56 -4.59
N LEU A 73 10.15 -11.40 -3.87
CA LEU A 73 8.89 -11.94 -4.37
C LEU A 73 7.78 -10.90 -4.28
N THR A 74 7.58 -10.36 -3.09
CA THR A 74 6.66 -9.25 -2.87
C THR A 74 7.35 -8.19 -2.03
N MET A 75 7.04 -6.93 -2.32
CA MET A 75 7.49 -5.79 -1.55
C MET A 75 6.34 -5.26 -0.68
N GLY A 76 5.66 -6.18 0.04
CA GLY A 76 4.49 -5.89 0.88
C GLY A 76 3.40 -6.96 0.82
N GLU A 77 2.33 -6.73 1.57
CA GLU A 77 1.13 -7.58 1.62
C GLU A 77 -0.07 -6.85 1.01
N MET A 78 -1.10 -7.60 0.61
CA MET A 78 -2.35 -7.03 0.08
C MET A 78 -3.55 -7.78 0.64
N LEU A 79 -4.60 -7.02 0.95
CA LEU A 79 -5.92 -7.51 1.30
C LEU A 79 -6.95 -6.78 0.44
N ILE A 80 -7.79 -7.52 -0.28
CA ILE A 80 -8.95 -6.98 -0.99
C ILE A 80 -10.19 -7.69 -0.45
N GLU A 81 -11.08 -6.92 0.15
CA GLU A 81 -12.32 -7.42 0.74
C GLU A 81 -13.51 -7.06 -0.15
N GLY A 82 -14.29 -8.07 -0.52
CA GLY A 82 -15.54 -7.91 -1.24
C GLY A 82 -16.69 -8.67 -0.57
N PRO A 83 -17.92 -8.45 -1.03
CA PRO A 83 -19.11 -9.07 -0.44
C PRO A 83 -19.18 -10.59 -0.64
N GLU A 84 -18.46 -11.14 -1.63
CA GLU A 84 -18.49 -12.58 -1.96
C GLU A 84 -17.21 -13.31 -1.57
N SER A 85 -16.09 -12.60 -1.49
CA SER A 85 -14.80 -13.20 -1.17
C SER A 85 -13.78 -12.16 -0.69
N VAL A 86 -12.71 -12.68 -0.08
CA VAL A 86 -11.53 -11.93 0.32
C VAL A 86 -10.31 -12.50 -0.41
N LEU A 87 -9.56 -11.63 -1.09
CA LEU A 87 -8.28 -11.96 -1.71
C LEU A 87 -7.14 -11.45 -0.82
N ARG A 88 -6.20 -12.33 -0.49
CA ARG A 88 -4.99 -11.98 0.29
C ARG A 88 -3.73 -12.36 -0.47
N LEU A 89 -2.76 -11.45 -0.53
CA LEU A 89 -1.38 -11.70 -0.91
C LEU A 89 -0.52 -11.51 0.33
N ASP A 90 0.29 -12.49 0.70
CA ASP A 90 1.26 -12.32 1.79
C ASP A 90 2.68 -12.08 1.29
N GLY A 91 3.57 -11.77 2.24
CA GLY A 91 4.97 -11.46 1.97
C GLY A 91 5.74 -12.53 1.19
N ALA A 92 5.32 -13.79 1.27
CA ALA A 92 5.99 -14.90 0.57
C ALA A 92 5.55 -15.02 -0.90
N GLY A 93 4.52 -14.30 -1.34
CA GLY A 93 4.02 -14.32 -2.71
C GLY A 93 2.77 -15.16 -3.02
N PRO A 94 2.35 -16.16 -2.21
CA PRO A 94 1.08 -16.84 -2.43
C PRO A 94 -0.15 -15.92 -2.37
N LEU A 95 -1.11 -16.20 -3.27
CA LEU A 95 -2.45 -15.62 -3.26
C LEU A 95 -3.44 -16.61 -2.64
N PHE A 96 -4.30 -16.10 -1.77
CA PHE A 96 -5.34 -16.86 -1.09
C PHE A 96 -6.69 -16.23 -1.39
N ILE A 97 -7.69 -17.08 -1.65
CA ILE A 97 -9.09 -16.67 -1.75
C ILE A 97 -9.89 -17.41 -0.68
N GLY A 98 -10.75 -16.68 0.03
CA GLY A 98 -11.64 -17.23 1.04
C GLY A 98 -12.98 -16.51 1.05
N PRO A 99 -13.98 -17.05 1.78
CA PRO A 99 -15.23 -16.34 2.01
C PRO A 99 -14.97 -15.04 2.83
N PRO A 100 -15.87 -14.06 2.78
CA PRO A 100 -15.92 -13.02 3.80
C PRO A 100 -16.22 -13.68 5.17
N TRP A 101 -15.78 -13.02 6.24
CA TRP A 101 -15.89 -13.45 7.64
C TRP A 101 -17.20 -14.17 8.01
#